data_AF-A0A6A6GRR8-F1
#
_entry.id   AF-A0A6A6GRR8-F1
#
_cell.length_a   1.000
_cell.length_b   1.000
_cell.length_c   1.000
_cell.angle_alpha   90.00
_cell.angle_beta   90.00
_cell.angle_gamma   90.00
#
_symmetry.space_group_name_H-M   'P 1'
#
loop_
_entity.id
_entity.type
_entity.pdbx_description
1 polymer ?
#
loop_
_entity_poly.entity_id
_entity_poly.type
_entity_poly.pdbx_seq_one_letter_code
_entity_poly.pdbx_strand_id
1 'polypeptide(L)'
;MALKRRQIAIILSVAWLGLLTILAAYALHSTNTHSLPIPNALSALTLALPPIAGITIETTNALTTALASSPKHRRSEATSTIPPILLPSTLTVALLLTYETVIATLAGTRITPIDGLGCNLQEKWTDMWRGKEEGVRRIQDAFRCCGFRTGRDMAWPFPDAQHGADACVVRYGAERASGCLEGWRGEERKVAGMMLFVALGVFVWMVSGPSIPALHAVEKLT
;
A
#
# COMPACT_ATOMS: atom_id res chain seq x y z
N MET A 1 -3.26 39.44 4.81
CA MET A 1 -2.38 38.61 5.67
C MET A 1 -1.49 37.78 4.75
N ALA A 2 -0.21 38.11 4.63
CA ALA A 2 0.71 37.34 3.80
C ALA A 2 1.06 36.04 4.53
N LEU A 3 0.55 34.90 4.06
CA LEU A 3 0.96 33.60 4.58
C LEU A 3 2.47 33.46 4.33
N LYS A 4 3.26 33.23 5.38
CA LYS A 4 4.69 32.99 5.21
C LYS A 4 4.86 31.75 4.32
N ARG A 5 5.79 31.79 3.35
CA ARG A 5 6.13 30.68 2.43
C ARG A 5 6.24 29.31 3.13
N ARG A 6 6.72 29.32 4.38
CA ARG A 6 6.86 28.15 5.26
C ARG A 6 5.52 27.56 5.72
N GLN A 7 4.51 28.38 6.01
CA GLN A 7 3.17 27.90 6.38
C GLN A 7 2.45 27.27 5.19
N ILE A 8 2.62 27.83 3.98
CA ILE A 8 2.05 27.25 2.75
C ILE A 8 2.63 25.84 2.52
N ALA A 9 3.94 25.67 2.67
CA ALA A 9 4.60 24.37 2.51
C ALA A 9 4.10 23.31 3.51
N ILE A 10 3.91 23.68 4.79
CA ILE A 10 3.39 22.76 5.82
C ILE A 10 1.94 22.36 5.50
N ILE A 11 1.09 23.32 5.15
CA ILE A 11 -0.32 23.03 4.83
C ILE A 11 -0.42 22.11 3.60
N LEU A 12 0.37 22.37 2.55
CA LEU A 12 0.41 21.51 1.36
C LEU A 12 0.93 20.10 1.68
N SER A 13 1.94 19.99 2.55
CA SER A 13 2.49 18.72 3.01
C SER A 13 1.44 17.87 3.74
N VAL A 14 0.76 18.47 4.72
CA VAL A 14 -0.30 17.79 5.48
C VAL A 14 -1.47 17.39 4.58
N ALA A 15 -1.87 18.28 3.66
CA ALA A 15 -2.93 17.98 2.70
C ALA A 15 -2.55 16.82 1.77
N TRP A 16 -1.31 16.79 1.27
CA TRP A 16 -0.81 15.70 0.42
C TRP A 16 -0.79 14.37 1.15
N LEU A 17 -0.20 14.31 2.35
CA LEU A 17 -0.17 13.09 3.16
C LEU A 17 -1.58 12.63 3.55
N GLY A 18 -2.49 13.56 3.85
CA GLY A 18 -3.90 13.28 4.11
C GLY A 18 -4.62 12.67 2.90
N LEU A 19 -4.33 13.14 1.69
CA LEU A 19 -4.86 12.54 0.47
C LEU A 19 -4.36 11.09 0.29
N LEU A 20 -3.06 10.86 0.52
CA LEU A 20 -2.45 9.54 0.42
C LEU A 20 -3.00 8.55 1.46
N THR A 21 -3.28 8.99 2.69
CA THR A 21 -3.92 8.13 3.70
C THR A 21 -5.34 7.75 3.33
N ILE A 22 -6.13 8.68 2.77
CA ILE A 22 -7.49 8.39 2.28
C ILE A 22 -7.43 7.33 1.17
N LEU A 23 -6.50 7.47 0.21
CA LEU A 23 -6.30 6.48 -0.86
C LEU A 23 -5.91 5.11 -0.32
N ALA A 24 -5.00 5.05 0.66
CA ALA A 24 -4.61 3.78 1.30
C ALA A 24 -5.76 3.14 2.09
N ALA A 25 -6.58 3.96 2.76
CA ALA A 25 -7.77 3.48 3.49
C ALA A 25 -8.81 2.90 2.53
N TYR A 26 -9.02 3.56 1.38
CA TYR A 26 -9.88 3.04 0.32
C TYR A 26 -9.36 1.70 -0.23
N ALA A 27 -8.05 1.59 -0.48
CA ALA A 27 -7.43 0.34 -0.93
C ALA A 27 -7.60 -0.82 0.08
N LEU A 28 -7.47 -0.53 1.38
CA LEU A 28 -7.73 -1.50 2.47
C LEU A 28 -9.20 -1.91 2.52
N HIS A 29 -10.12 -0.95 2.40
CA HIS A 29 -11.55 -1.24 2.36
C HIS A 29 -11.89 -2.14 1.18
N SER A 30 -11.42 -1.80 -0.02
CA SER A 30 -11.61 -2.58 -1.24
C SER A 30 -11.01 -3.98 -1.14
N THR A 31 -9.86 -4.13 -0.46
CA THR A 31 -9.21 -5.43 -0.22
C THR A 31 -10.11 -6.35 0.61
N ASN A 32 -10.68 -5.81 1.69
CA ASN A 32 -11.57 -6.55 2.59
C ASN A 32 -12.93 -6.86 1.96
N THR A 33 -13.52 -5.94 1.18
CA THR A 33 -14.83 -6.17 0.56
C THR A 33 -14.77 -7.21 -0.55
N HIS A 34 -13.65 -7.31 -1.28
CA HIS A 34 -13.49 -8.23 -2.41
C HIS A 34 -12.60 -9.45 -2.11
N SER A 35 -12.27 -9.70 -0.84
CA SER A 35 -11.46 -10.85 -0.37
C SER A 35 -10.18 -11.07 -1.18
N LEU A 36 -9.56 -9.99 -1.66
CA LEU A 36 -8.39 -10.07 -2.52
C LEU A 36 -7.23 -10.81 -1.82
N PRO A 37 -6.40 -11.58 -2.53
CA PRO A 37 -5.17 -12.20 -2.00
C PRO A 37 -4.05 -11.19 -1.70
N ILE A 38 -4.40 -9.94 -1.38
CA ILE A 38 -3.44 -8.97 -0.85
C ILE A 38 -3.44 -9.19 0.67
N PRO A 39 -2.31 -9.58 1.28
CA PRO A 39 -2.27 -9.79 2.72
C PRO A 39 -2.63 -8.48 3.42
N ASN A 40 -3.59 -8.53 4.35
CA ASN A 40 -4.05 -7.36 5.10
C ASN A 40 -2.90 -6.60 5.79
N ALA A 41 -1.80 -7.31 6.07
CA ALA A 41 -0.55 -6.73 6.52
C ALA A 41 -0.01 -5.67 5.55
N LEU A 42 0.10 -5.95 4.24
CA LEU A 42 0.62 -4.99 3.25
C LEU A 42 -0.25 -3.73 3.14
N SER A 43 -1.57 -3.88 3.14
CA SER A 43 -2.50 -2.75 3.12
C SER A 43 -2.46 -1.93 4.41
N ALA A 44 -2.39 -2.58 5.57
CA ALA A 44 -2.28 -1.89 6.86
C ALA A 44 -0.94 -1.16 6.99
N LEU A 45 0.14 -1.78 6.52
CA LEU A 45 1.48 -1.21 6.46
C LEU A 45 1.55 0.01 5.53
N THR A 46 0.88 -0.06 4.37
CA THR A 46 0.75 1.07 3.42
C THR A 46 -0.11 2.20 4.00
N LEU A 47 -1.15 1.89 4.76
CA LEU A 47 -1.99 2.88 5.45
C LEU A 47 -1.24 3.62 6.55
N ALA A 48 -0.38 2.91 7.28
CA ALA A 48 0.41 3.48 8.36
C ALA A 48 1.61 4.32 7.86
N LEU A 49 1.99 4.19 6.59
CA LEU A 49 3.17 4.82 6.01
C LEU A 49 3.13 6.35 6.04
N PRO A 50 2.09 7.03 5.50
CA PRO A 50 2.06 8.48 5.48
C PRO A 50 2.03 9.15 6.87
N PRO A 51 1.26 8.68 7.88
CA PRO A 51 1.26 9.31 9.20
C PRO A 51 2.56 9.06 9.96
N ILE A 52 3.15 7.85 9.85
CA ILE A 52 4.45 7.56 10.48
C ILE A 52 5.54 8.43 9.84
N ALA A 53 5.56 8.55 8.52
CA ALA A 53 6.51 9.41 7.80
C ALA A 53 6.38 10.87 8.20
N GLY A 54 5.15 11.40 8.26
CA GLY A 54 4.89 12.78 8.68
C GLY A 54 5.39 13.07 10.10
N ILE A 55 4.99 12.24 11.07
CA ILE A 55 5.34 12.44 12.49
C ILE A 55 6.85 12.31 12.71
N THR A 56 7.48 11.28 12.14
CA THR A 56 8.91 11.02 12.37
C THR A 56 9.80 12.12 11.75
N ILE A 57 9.45 12.62 10.57
CA ILE A 57 10.24 13.65 9.89
C ILE A 57 10.02 15.04 10.51
N GLU A 58 8.79 15.39 10.91
CA GLU A 58 8.54 16.67 11.58
C GLU A 58 9.17 16.73 12.98
N THR A 59 9.08 15.64 13.76
CA THR A 59 9.68 15.59 15.11
C THR A 59 11.21 15.66 15.05
N THR A 60 11.84 14.94 14.12
CA THR A 60 13.30 15.00 13.94
C THR A 60 13.74 16.39 13.46
N ASN A 61 13.02 17.04 12.55
CA ASN A 61 13.32 18.39 12.10
C ASN A 61 13.09 19.47 13.17
N ALA A 62 12.03 19.34 13.98
CA ALA A 62 11.80 20.24 15.11
C ALA A 62 12.91 20.09 16.17
N LEU A 63 13.35 18.86 16.42
CA LEU A 63 14.42 18.58 17.37
C LEU A 63 15.77 19.11 16.87
N THR A 64 16.14 18.85 15.61
CA THR A 64 17.41 19.35 15.03
C THR A 64 17.46 20.88 15.01
N THR A 65 16.36 21.55 14.66
CA THR A 65 16.28 23.03 14.68
C THR A 65 16.35 23.60 16.10
N ALA A 66 15.68 22.97 17.08
CA ALA A 66 15.77 23.37 18.48
C ALA A 66 17.20 23.20 19.03
N LEU A 67 17.86 22.09 18.74
CA LEU A 67 19.23 21.82 19.21
C LEU A 67 20.26 22.72 18.52
N ALA A 68 20.12 23.01 17.22
CA ALA A 68 20.99 23.93 16.49
C ALA A 68 20.86 25.38 16.99
N SER A 69 19.69 25.76 17.52
CA SER A 69 19.46 27.09 18.10
C SER A 69 20.03 27.26 19.52
N SER A 70 20.48 26.18 20.16
CA SER A 70 21.01 26.23 21.53
C SER A 70 22.46 26.73 21.55
N PRO A 71 22.75 27.88 22.20
CA PRO A 71 24.09 28.48 22.20
C PRO A 71 25.15 27.64 22.92
N LYS A 72 24.76 26.62 23.70
CA LYS A 72 25.67 25.76 24.48
C LYS A 72 26.44 24.75 23.62
N HIS A 73 25.95 24.39 22.43
CA HIS A 73 26.62 23.44 21.52
C HIS A 73 27.56 24.09 20.49
N ARG A 74 27.46 25.40 20.27
CA ARG A 74 28.28 26.16 19.30
C ARG A 74 29.78 26.18 19.64
N ARG A 75 30.17 25.79 20.85
CA ARG A 75 31.58 25.80 21.33
C ARG A 75 32.30 24.46 21.15
N SER A 76 31.59 23.39 20.79
CA SER A 76 32.14 22.03 20.65
C SER A 76 32.14 21.55 19.19
N GLU A 77 32.13 22.47 18.22
CA GLU A 77 31.97 22.18 16.79
C GLU A 77 33.30 22.27 16.00
N ALA A 78 34.45 22.23 16.67
CA ALA A 78 35.76 22.36 16.03
C ALA A 78 36.48 21.02 15.76
N THR A 79 35.92 19.86 16.10
CA THR A 79 36.69 18.59 16.05
C THR A 79 35.90 17.32 15.71
N SER A 80 34.63 17.38 15.29
CA SER A 80 33.92 16.17 14.87
C SER A 80 33.22 16.34 13.53
N THR A 81 33.66 15.57 12.54
CA THR A 81 33.26 15.60 11.13
C THR A 81 31.77 15.30 10.91
N ILE A 82 31.03 14.85 11.93
CA ILE A 82 29.59 14.61 11.87
C ILE A 82 28.97 14.95 13.23
N PRO A 83 28.04 15.90 13.34
CA PRO A 83 27.35 16.14 14.60
C PRO A 83 26.51 14.90 14.97
N PRO A 84 26.63 14.36 16.19
CA PRO A 84 25.97 13.11 16.63
C PRO A 84 24.43 13.17 16.60
N ILE A 85 23.87 14.37 16.40
CA ILE A 85 22.44 14.65 16.30
C ILE A 85 21.88 14.26 14.92
N LEU A 86 22.71 14.12 13.89
CA LEU A 86 22.27 13.69 12.55
C LEU A 86 22.07 12.17 12.44
N LEU A 87 22.80 11.36 13.21
CA LEU A 87 22.74 9.89 13.15
C LEU A 87 21.33 9.28 13.37
N PRO A 88 20.54 9.70 14.38
CA PRO A 88 19.21 9.11 14.57
C PRO A 88 18.23 9.52 13.46
N SER A 89 18.39 10.72 12.88
CA SER A 89 17.54 11.16 11.77
C SER A 89 17.82 10.41 10.47
N THR A 90 19.09 10.15 10.15
CA THR A 90 19.47 9.42 8.93
C THR A 90 19.09 7.95 9.00
N LEU A 91 19.28 7.30 10.16
CA LEU A 91 18.86 5.91 10.37
C LEU A 91 17.35 5.74 10.24
N THR A 92 16.57 6.69 10.77
CA THR A 92 15.10 6.68 10.67
C THR A 92 14.65 6.83 9.21
N VAL A 93 15.22 7.78 8.46
CA VAL A 93 14.90 7.95 7.04
C VAL A 93 15.30 6.72 6.23
N ALA A 94 16.48 6.13 6.47
CA ALA A 94 16.92 4.91 5.79
C ALA A 94 15.99 3.71 6.08
N LEU A 95 15.51 3.58 7.32
CA LEU A 95 14.55 2.54 7.67
C LEU A 95 13.18 2.75 6.98
N LEU A 96 12.70 4.00 6.90
CA LEU A 96 11.46 4.30 6.18
C LEU A 96 11.59 4.02 4.68
N LEU A 97 12.73 4.36 4.07
CA LEU A 97 12.98 4.09 2.64
C LEU A 97 13.11 2.60 2.34
N THR A 98 13.77 1.82 3.20
CA THR A 98 13.83 0.36 3.04
C THR A 98 12.45 -0.26 3.19
N TYR A 99 11.66 0.19 4.16
CA TYR A 99 10.28 -0.24 4.34
C TYR A 99 9.39 0.11 3.13
N GLU A 100 9.51 1.32 2.61
CA GLU A 100 8.76 1.79 1.45
C GLU A 100 9.12 1.02 0.17
N THR A 101 10.42 0.79 -0.07
CA THR A 101 10.89 0.01 -1.23
C THR A 101 10.40 -1.43 -1.19
N VAL A 102 10.33 -2.05 -0.01
CA VAL A 102 9.72 -3.39 0.16
C VAL A 102 8.24 -3.37 -0.24
N ILE A 103 7.48 -2.37 0.19
CA ILE A 103 6.06 -2.22 -0.14
C ILE A 103 5.87 -1.95 -1.64
N ALA A 104 6.65 -1.04 -2.21
CA ALA A 104 6.61 -0.72 -3.64
C ALA A 104 6.97 -1.95 -4.50
N THR A 105 7.96 -2.73 -4.07
CA THR A 105 8.35 -3.98 -4.76
C THR A 105 7.23 -5.01 -4.70
N LEU A 106 6.67 -5.24 -3.51
CA LEU A 106 5.57 -6.19 -3.32
C LEU A 106 4.33 -5.78 -4.13
N ALA A 107 3.95 -4.50 -4.12
CA ALA A 107 2.87 -3.97 -4.94
C ALA A 107 3.18 -4.11 -6.45
N GLY A 108 4.41 -3.79 -6.86
CA GLY A 108 4.87 -3.88 -8.24
C GLY A 108 4.79 -5.30 -8.81
N THR A 109 5.16 -6.32 -8.03
CA THR A 109 5.07 -7.73 -8.47
C THR A 109 3.64 -8.16 -8.80
N ARG A 110 2.62 -7.57 -8.17
CA ARG A 110 1.20 -7.86 -8.45
C ARG A 110 0.67 -7.19 -9.73
N ILE A 111 1.35 -6.15 -10.20
CA ILE A 111 0.99 -5.42 -11.42
C ILE A 111 1.59 -6.12 -12.65
N THR A 112 2.79 -6.68 -12.52
CA THR A 112 3.48 -7.35 -13.63
C THR A 112 2.81 -8.67 -14.00
N PRO A 113 2.48 -8.91 -15.29
CA PRO A 113 1.97 -10.18 -15.77
C PRO A 113 3.14 -11.16 -15.89
N ILE A 114 3.64 -11.67 -14.76
CA ILE A 114 4.50 -12.85 -14.80
C ILE A 114 3.54 -14.03 -14.87
N ASP A 115 3.55 -14.78 -15.97
CA ASP A 115 2.61 -15.86 -16.28
C ASP A 115 2.53 -16.98 -15.21
N GLY A 116 3.47 -17.01 -14.25
CA GLY A 116 3.45 -17.88 -13.06
C GLY A 116 2.74 -17.32 -11.82
N LEU A 117 2.43 -16.03 -11.73
CA LEU A 117 1.75 -15.42 -10.57
C LEU A 117 0.24 -15.71 -10.50
N GLY A 118 -0.33 -16.37 -11.52
CA GLY A 118 -1.72 -16.83 -11.51
C GLY A 118 -2.02 -17.94 -10.51
N CYS A 119 -0.99 -18.63 -10.01
CA CYS A 119 -1.16 -19.72 -9.05
C CYS A 119 -1.68 -19.26 -7.69
N ASN A 120 -1.28 -18.07 -7.20
CA ASN A 120 -1.70 -17.61 -5.88
C ASN A 120 -3.20 -17.28 -5.83
N LEU A 121 -3.73 -16.64 -6.89
CA LEU A 121 -5.15 -16.32 -7.02
C LEU A 121 -5.99 -17.61 -7.12
N GLN A 122 -5.49 -18.60 -7.87
CA GLN A 122 -6.12 -19.92 -7.97
C GLN A 122 -6.09 -20.69 -6.65
N GLU A 123 -4.97 -20.67 -5.94
CA GLU A 123 -4.81 -21.36 -4.66
C GLU A 123 -5.76 -20.77 -3.61
N LYS A 124 -5.82 -19.44 -3.49
CA LYS A 124 -6.77 -18.78 -2.58
C LYS A 124 -8.22 -19.06 -2.94
N TRP A 125 -8.58 -19.04 -4.23
CA TRP A 125 -9.92 -19.42 -4.65
C TRP A 125 -10.24 -20.88 -4.29
N THR A 126 -9.30 -21.78 -4.55
CA THR A 126 -9.43 -23.21 -4.27
C THR A 126 -9.62 -23.45 -2.78
N ASP A 127 -8.89 -22.73 -1.93
CA ASP A 127 -8.99 -22.83 -0.48
C ASP A 127 -10.37 -22.37 0.02
N MET A 128 -10.83 -21.18 -0.39
CA MET A 128 -12.18 -20.68 -0.09
C MET A 128 -13.27 -21.63 -0.61
N TRP A 129 -13.08 -22.20 -1.79
CA TRP A 129 -14.01 -23.15 -2.39
C TRP A 129 -14.10 -24.46 -1.59
N ARG A 130 -12.96 -25.02 -1.19
CA ARG A 130 -12.88 -26.24 -0.37
C ARG A 130 -13.42 -26.02 1.04
N GLY A 131 -13.15 -24.86 1.63
CA GLY A 131 -13.68 -24.44 2.92
C GLY A 131 -15.18 -24.10 2.91
N LYS A 132 -15.82 -24.14 1.73
CA LYS A 132 -17.21 -23.71 1.51
C LYS A 132 -17.49 -22.30 2.05
N GLU A 133 -16.51 -21.42 1.94
CA GLU A 133 -16.60 -20.09 2.51
C GLU A 133 -17.57 -19.19 1.72
N GLU A 134 -18.24 -18.28 2.43
CA GLU A 134 -19.09 -17.25 1.80
C GLU A 134 -18.30 -16.31 0.86
N GLY A 135 -16.97 -16.29 0.98
CA GLY A 135 -16.08 -15.48 0.13
C GLY A 135 -16.31 -15.72 -1.36
N VAL A 136 -16.52 -16.98 -1.77
CA VAL A 136 -16.78 -17.32 -3.18
C VAL A 136 -18.08 -16.66 -3.68
N ARG A 137 -19.15 -16.74 -2.88
CA ARG A 137 -20.43 -16.12 -3.22
C ARG A 137 -20.29 -14.61 -3.31
N ARG A 138 -19.61 -13.96 -2.35
CA ARG A 138 -19.40 -12.51 -2.36
C ARG A 138 -18.65 -12.05 -3.60
N ILE A 139 -17.61 -12.77 -4.02
CA ILE A 139 -16.85 -12.44 -5.23
C ILE A 139 -17.74 -12.61 -6.47
N GLN A 140 -18.47 -13.72 -6.59
CA GLN A 140 -19.38 -13.94 -7.72
C GLN A 140 -20.49 -12.90 -7.84
N ASP A 141 -21.09 -12.51 -6.71
CA ASP A 141 -22.13 -11.48 -6.67
C ASP A 141 -21.55 -10.09 -6.98
N ALA A 142 -20.33 -9.78 -6.50
CA ALA A 142 -19.67 -8.50 -6.76
C ALA A 142 -19.28 -8.32 -8.23
N PHE A 143 -18.78 -9.37 -8.89
CA PHE A 143 -18.30 -9.33 -10.27
C PHE A 143 -19.32 -9.83 -11.30
N ARG A 144 -20.52 -10.23 -10.86
CA ARG A 144 -21.59 -10.80 -11.70
C ARG A 144 -21.07 -11.91 -12.62
N CYS A 145 -20.29 -12.83 -12.05
CA CYS A 145 -19.65 -13.93 -12.76
C CYS A 145 -19.90 -15.25 -12.04
N CYS A 146 -19.68 -16.38 -12.73
CA CYS A 146 -19.79 -17.71 -12.16
C CYS A 146 -18.45 -18.44 -12.30
N GLY A 147 -18.02 -19.05 -11.21
CA GLY A 147 -16.79 -19.84 -11.14
C GLY A 147 -15.49 -19.05 -11.30
N PHE A 148 -14.37 -19.77 -11.21
CA PHE A 148 -13.04 -19.18 -11.27
C PHE A 148 -12.60 -18.89 -12.71
N ARG A 149 -12.30 -19.93 -13.50
CA ARG A 149 -11.92 -19.78 -14.92
C ARG A 149 -13.10 -19.80 -15.88
N THR A 150 -14.12 -20.57 -15.54
CA THR A 150 -15.33 -20.75 -16.37
C THR A 150 -16.56 -20.76 -15.49
N GLY A 151 -17.75 -20.51 -16.07
CA GLY A 151 -19.05 -20.51 -15.39
C GLY A 151 -19.35 -21.71 -14.47
N ARG A 152 -18.69 -22.84 -14.70
CA ARG A 152 -18.90 -24.12 -13.99
C ARG A 152 -17.73 -24.50 -13.08
N ASP A 153 -16.60 -23.80 -13.19
CA ASP A 153 -15.37 -24.15 -12.49
C ASP A 153 -15.40 -23.56 -11.07
N MET A 154 -15.54 -24.40 -10.05
CA MET A 154 -15.55 -23.97 -8.64
C MET A 154 -16.55 -22.83 -8.38
N ALA A 155 -17.79 -23.00 -8.87
CA ALA A 155 -18.80 -21.95 -8.90
C ALA A 155 -19.90 -22.12 -7.83
N TRP A 156 -20.14 -21.10 -6.99
CA TRP A 156 -21.23 -21.14 -6.00
C TRP A 156 -22.59 -21.05 -6.70
N PRO A 157 -23.65 -21.80 -6.30
CA PRO A 157 -23.75 -22.70 -5.15
C PRO A 157 -22.84 -23.94 -5.23
N PHE A 158 -22.27 -24.36 -4.09
CA PHE A 158 -21.44 -25.57 -4.05
C PHE A 158 -22.23 -26.80 -4.53
N PRO A 159 -21.67 -27.63 -5.42
CA PRO A 159 -22.36 -28.79 -5.95
C PRO A 159 -22.73 -29.75 -4.81
N ASP A 160 -23.97 -30.18 -4.80
CA ASP A 160 -24.54 -31.14 -3.86
C ASP A 160 -25.31 -32.23 -4.64
N ALA A 161 -25.98 -33.14 -3.93
CA ALA A 161 -26.72 -34.22 -4.58
C ALA A 161 -27.93 -33.73 -5.43
N GLN A 162 -28.35 -32.47 -5.26
CA GLN A 162 -29.50 -31.87 -5.92
C GLN A 162 -29.11 -30.82 -6.99
N HIS A 163 -27.90 -30.26 -6.90
CA HIS A 163 -27.42 -29.17 -7.75
C HIS A 163 -26.05 -29.49 -8.34
N GLY A 164 -25.97 -29.46 -9.68
CA GLY A 164 -24.73 -29.61 -10.42
C GLY A 164 -23.81 -28.39 -10.35
N ALA A 165 -22.60 -28.52 -10.89
CA ALA A 165 -21.62 -27.43 -10.95
C ALA A 165 -22.05 -26.24 -11.84
N ASP A 166 -23.13 -26.39 -12.61
CA ASP A 166 -23.74 -25.39 -13.46
C ASP A 166 -24.89 -24.61 -12.78
N ALA A 167 -25.20 -24.90 -11.51
CA ALA A 167 -26.30 -24.27 -10.78
C ALA A 167 -26.25 -22.73 -10.80
N CYS A 168 -25.05 -22.14 -10.77
CA CYS A 168 -24.86 -20.69 -10.91
C CYS A 168 -25.36 -20.17 -12.28
N VAL A 169 -24.93 -20.83 -13.36
CA VAL A 169 -25.26 -20.43 -14.73
C VAL A 169 -26.72 -20.70 -15.05
N VAL A 170 -27.30 -21.79 -14.53
CA VAL A 170 -28.72 -22.09 -14.68
C VAL A 170 -29.59 -21.04 -13.98
N ARG A 171 -29.16 -20.57 -12.79
CA ARG A 171 -29.90 -19.57 -12.01
C ARG A 171 -29.83 -18.16 -12.59
N TYR A 172 -28.67 -17.75 -13.06
CA TYR A 172 -28.42 -16.36 -13.50
C TYR A 172 -28.31 -16.20 -15.02
N GLY A 173 -28.35 -17.28 -15.79
CA GLY A 173 -28.31 -17.26 -17.25
C GLY A 173 -26.93 -16.98 -17.84
N ALA A 174 -26.89 -16.77 -19.17
CA ALA A 174 -25.67 -16.60 -19.94
C ALA A 174 -24.88 -15.32 -19.58
N GLU A 175 -25.52 -14.33 -18.96
CA GLU A 175 -24.90 -13.08 -18.53
C GLU A 175 -23.83 -13.26 -17.44
N ARG A 176 -23.88 -14.35 -16.66
CA ARG A 176 -22.87 -14.70 -15.64
C ARG A 176 -22.04 -15.92 -16.01
N ALA A 177 -22.10 -16.41 -17.26
CA ALA A 177 -21.42 -17.64 -17.66
C ALA A 177 -19.87 -17.51 -17.79
N SER A 178 -19.34 -16.29 -17.71
CA SER A 178 -17.90 -16.01 -17.70
C SER A 178 -17.28 -16.27 -16.33
N GLY A 179 -16.02 -16.73 -16.33
CA GLY A 179 -15.23 -16.89 -15.10
C GLY A 179 -14.90 -15.57 -14.42
N CYS A 180 -14.79 -15.59 -13.10
CA CYS A 180 -14.46 -14.42 -12.28
C CYS A 180 -12.99 -14.01 -12.37
N LEU A 181 -12.11 -14.83 -12.93
CA LEU A 181 -10.66 -14.62 -12.94
C LEU A 181 -10.26 -13.24 -13.48
N GLU A 182 -10.78 -12.84 -14.63
CA GLU A 182 -10.38 -11.58 -15.28
C GLU A 182 -10.85 -10.35 -14.49
N GLY A 183 -12.12 -10.32 -14.08
CA GLY A 183 -12.67 -9.24 -13.27
C GLY A 183 -11.98 -9.11 -11.92
N TRP A 184 -11.77 -10.24 -11.24
CA TRP A 184 -11.15 -10.29 -9.92
C TRP A 184 -9.66 -9.88 -9.97
N ARG A 185 -8.92 -10.34 -10.98
CA ARG A 185 -7.54 -9.92 -11.24
C ARG A 185 -7.45 -8.44 -11.65
N GLY A 186 -8.45 -7.93 -12.37
CA GLY A 186 -8.54 -6.52 -12.73
C GLY A 186 -8.58 -5.61 -11.50
N GLU A 187 -9.41 -5.94 -10.51
CA GLU A 187 -9.45 -5.21 -9.25
C GLU A 187 -8.18 -5.39 -8.41
N GLU A 188 -7.57 -6.57 -8.41
CA GLU A 188 -6.28 -6.78 -7.76
C GLU A 188 -5.20 -5.84 -8.30
N ARG A 189 -5.13 -5.70 -9.62
CA ARG A 189 -4.18 -4.78 -10.27
C ARG A 189 -4.50 -3.32 -9.97
N LYS A 190 -5.78 -2.93 -9.93
CA LYS A 190 -6.18 -1.55 -9.56
C LYS A 190 -5.77 -1.22 -8.14
N VAL A 191 -6.08 -2.08 -7.18
CA VAL A 191 -5.73 -1.89 -5.76
C VAL A 191 -4.22 -1.89 -5.57
N ALA A 192 -3.49 -2.81 -6.21
CA ALA A 192 -2.02 -2.82 -6.19
C ALA A 192 -1.42 -1.55 -6.80
N GLY A 193 -2.00 -1.04 -7.90
CA GLY A 193 -1.63 0.23 -8.51
C GLY A 193 -1.84 1.43 -7.57
N MET A 194 -2.95 1.46 -6.83
CA MET A 194 -3.20 2.50 -5.82
C MET A 194 -2.18 2.44 -4.68
N MET A 195 -1.83 1.25 -4.19
CA MET A 195 -0.79 1.08 -3.16
C MET A 195 0.58 1.54 -3.66
N LEU A 196 0.94 1.19 -4.90
CA LEU A 196 2.18 1.66 -5.53
C LEU A 196 2.19 3.18 -5.67
N PHE A 197 1.08 3.79 -6.09
CA PHE A 197 0.93 5.24 -6.18
C PHE A 197 1.13 5.91 -4.82
N VAL A 198 0.55 5.34 -3.75
CA VAL A 198 0.74 5.83 -2.38
C VAL A 198 2.22 5.77 -1.97
N ALA A 199 2.89 4.64 -2.20
CA ALA A 199 4.31 4.50 -1.89
C ALA A 199 5.15 5.56 -2.62
N LEU A 200 5.03 5.65 -3.95
CA LEU A 200 5.75 6.64 -4.76
C LEU A 200 5.39 8.08 -4.37
N GLY A 201 4.14 8.35 -4.00
CA GLY A 201 3.70 9.66 -3.54
C GLY A 201 4.35 10.07 -2.20
N VAL A 202 4.56 9.11 -1.30
CA VAL A 202 5.31 9.33 -0.06
C VAL A 202 6.80 9.52 -0.36
N PHE A 203 7.39 8.71 -1.25
CA PHE A 203 8.79 8.85 -1.67
C PHE A 203 9.08 10.26 -2.21
N VAL A 204 8.28 10.69 -3.19
CA VAL A 204 8.43 12.02 -3.80
C VAL A 204 8.28 13.10 -2.74
N TRP A 205 7.35 12.97 -1.80
CA TRP A 205 7.19 13.92 -0.70
C TRP A 205 8.41 13.95 0.22
N MET A 206 8.97 12.79 0.58
CA MET A 206 10.19 12.69 1.38
C MET A 206 11.39 13.37 0.71
N VAL A 207 11.55 13.18 -0.61
CA VAL A 207 12.67 13.72 -1.39
C VAL A 207 12.49 15.22 -1.71
N SER A 208 11.26 15.67 -1.97
CA SER A 208 10.98 17.04 -2.43
C SER A 208 10.84 18.09 -1.32
N GLY A 209 10.53 17.69 -0.09
CA GLY A 209 10.15 18.62 0.97
C GLY A 209 11.16 18.74 2.14
N PRO A 210 10.88 18.12 3.29
CA PRO A 210 11.57 18.41 4.56
C PRO A 210 12.86 17.61 4.85
N SER A 211 13.20 16.59 4.06
CA SER A 211 14.28 15.61 4.39
C SER A 211 15.63 15.89 3.72
N ILE A 212 15.73 16.94 2.89
CA ILE A 212 16.93 17.32 2.14
C ILE A 212 18.22 17.35 3.00
N PRO A 213 18.24 17.96 4.22
CA PRO A 213 19.46 17.96 5.02
C PRO A 213 19.86 16.56 5.54
N ALA A 214 18.90 15.65 5.76
CA ALA A 214 19.18 14.28 6.18
C ALA A 214 19.67 13.41 5.00
N LEU A 215 19.11 13.59 3.81
CA LEU A 215 19.56 12.91 2.58
C LEU A 215 20.99 13.33 2.19
N HIS A 216 21.31 14.63 2.27
CA HIS A 216 22.67 15.13 2.03
C HIS A 216 23.70 14.59 3.04
N ALA A 217 23.28 14.25 4.26
CA ALA A 217 24.17 13.66 5.25
C ALA A 217 24.49 12.18 4.93
N VAL A 218 23.54 11.44 4.36
CA VAL A 218 23.74 10.06 3.89
C VAL A 218 24.67 10.00 2.68
N GLU A 219 24.49 10.90 1.70
CA GLU A 219 25.33 10.95 0.49
C GLU A 219 26.82 11.25 0.81
N LYS A 220 27.10 11.98 1.89
CA LYS A 220 28.47 12.25 2.33
C LYS A 220 29.15 11.09 3.09
N LEU A 221 28.39 10.04 3.43
CA LEU A 221 28.86 8.86 4.16
C LEU A 221 29.18 7.66 3.24
N THR A 222 28.72 7.71 1.99
CA THR A 222 29.05 6.76 0.91
C THR A 222 30.19 7.26 0.06
#